data_AF-A0A9D1HF07-F1
#
_entry.id   AF-A0A9D1HF07-F1
#
_cell.length_a   1.000
_cell.length_b   1.000
_cell.length_c   1.000
_cell.angle_alpha   90.00
_cell.angle_beta   90.00
_cell.angle_gamma   90.00
#
_symmetry.space_group_name_H-M   'P 1'
#
loop_
_entity.id
_entity.type
_entity.pdbx_description
1 polymer ?
#
loop_
_entity_poly.entity_id
_entity_poly.type
_entity_poly.pdbx_seq_one_letter_code
_entity_poly.pdbx_strand_id
1 'polypeptide(L)'
;MDDRNEIRKITMAEFFPIIVRMKEENWRLVQICAVSVDDGKRYEMSYSFCNDEDYHMITLRIEIDENEEIASITQLYPCAFIQENEAAELFGVKIVHINMDYQNKLYRIDTEAPFKKKG
;
A
#
# COMPACT_ATOMS: atom_id res chain seq x y z
N MET A 1 18.44 21.73 4.54
CA MET A 1 17.32 21.05 3.89
C MET A 1 16.94 19.92 4.83
N ASP A 2 15.81 20.07 5.51
CA ASP A 2 15.32 19.08 6.47
C ASP A 2 14.37 18.15 5.71
N ASP A 3 14.93 17.43 4.72
CA ASP A 3 14.20 16.66 3.70
C ASP A 3 13.75 15.31 4.27
N ARG A 4 13.13 15.34 5.44
CA ARG A 4 12.66 14.13 6.12
C ARG A 4 11.30 13.73 5.57
N ASN A 5 11.20 12.47 5.16
CA ASN A 5 9.93 11.83 4.84
C ASN A 5 8.99 11.90 6.06
N GLU A 6 7.83 12.50 5.88
CA GLU A 6 6.81 12.61 6.92
C GLU A 6 5.89 11.38 6.90
N ILE A 7 5.85 10.59 7.98
CA ILE A 7 4.89 9.48 8.10
C ILE A 7 3.62 9.97 8.78
N ARG A 8 2.52 9.98 8.03
CA ARG A 8 1.17 10.33 8.51
C ARG A 8 0.34 9.08 8.70
N LYS A 9 -0.01 8.77 9.94
CA LYS A 9 -1.02 7.75 10.24
C LYS A 9 -2.40 8.30 9.90
N ILE A 10 -3.15 7.56 9.10
CA ILE A 10 -4.51 7.92 8.66
C ILE A 10 -5.44 6.73 8.88
N THR A 11 -6.73 7.00 8.90
CA THR A 11 -7.77 5.96 9.01
C THR A 11 -8.19 5.46 7.63
N MET A 12 -8.82 4.29 7.58
CA MET A 12 -9.40 3.74 6.34
C MET A 12 -10.44 4.69 5.70
N ALA A 13 -11.19 5.43 6.53
CA ALA A 13 -12.15 6.42 6.06
C ALA A 13 -11.48 7.63 5.36
N GLU A 14 -10.27 7.97 5.77
CA GLU A 14 -9.51 9.10 5.20
C GLU A 14 -8.67 8.69 3.98
N PHE A 15 -8.40 7.39 3.81
CA PHE A 15 -7.50 6.85 2.79
C PHE A 15 -7.85 7.36 1.38
N PHE A 16 -9.02 6.99 0.86
CA PHE A 16 -9.42 7.37 -0.50
C PHE A 16 -9.51 8.89 -0.72
N PRO A 17 -10.16 9.67 0.17
CA PRO A 17 -10.19 11.12 0.04
C PRO A 17 -8.78 11.74 -0.03
N ILE A 18 -7.81 11.22 0.72
CA ILE A 18 -6.43 11.70 0.65
C ILE A 18 -5.77 11.28 -0.66
N ILE A 19 -5.92 10.04 -1.12
CA ILE A 19 -5.33 9.56 -2.39
C ILE A 19 -5.83 10.38 -3.58
N VAL A 20 -7.12 10.75 -3.61
CA VAL A 20 -7.68 11.62 -4.66
C VAL A 20 -7.03 12.99 -4.62
N ARG A 21 -6.90 13.61 -3.44
CA ARG A 21 -6.22 14.91 -3.30
C ARG A 21 -4.75 14.84 -3.72
N MET A 22 -4.03 13.80 -3.31
CA MET A 22 -2.65 13.56 -3.74
C MET A 22 -2.55 13.51 -5.26
N LYS A 23 -3.52 12.88 -5.94
CA LYS A 23 -3.56 12.82 -7.40
C LYS A 23 -3.85 14.19 -8.03
N GLU A 24 -4.82 14.94 -7.50
CA GLU A 24 -5.18 16.28 -7.97
C GLU A 24 -4.02 17.28 -7.81
N GLU A 25 -3.25 17.14 -6.73
CA GLU A 25 -2.06 17.93 -6.43
C GLU A 25 -0.78 17.42 -7.14
N ASN A 26 -0.90 16.45 -8.05
CA ASN A 26 0.20 15.86 -8.83
C ASN A 26 1.31 15.17 -8.01
N TRP A 27 1.00 14.66 -6.83
CA TRP A 27 1.93 13.82 -6.09
C TRP A 27 2.17 12.49 -6.81
N ARG A 28 3.44 12.14 -7.00
CA ARG A 28 3.84 10.90 -7.62
C ARG A 28 3.92 9.78 -6.57
N LEU A 29 3.23 8.67 -6.84
CA LEU A 29 3.38 7.45 -6.04
C LEU A 29 4.79 6.88 -6.24
N VAL A 30 5.50 6.69 -5.14
CA VAL A 30 6.88 6.16 -5.12
C VAL A 30 6.89 4.69 -4.75
N GLN A 31 6.14 4.32 -3.71
CA GLN A 31 6.24 3.00 -3.12
C GLN A 31 5.02 2.63 -2.29
N ILE A 32 4.65 1.35 -2.31
CA ILE A 32 3.67 0.74 -1.41
C ILE A 32 4.36 -0.39 -0.63
N CYS A 33 4.22 -0.40 0.70
CA CYS A 33 4.79 -1.39 1.60
C CYS A 33 3.70 -2.05 2.43
N ALA A 34 3.77 -3.36 2.60
CA ALA A 34 3.02 -4.08 3.62
C ALA A 34 3.97 -4.61 4.69
N VAL A 35 3.54 -4.57 5.95
CA VAL A 35 4.20 -5.27 7.06
C VAL A 35 3.14 -5.97 7.90
N SER A 36 3.34 -7.26 8.15
CA SER A 36 2.52 -8.02 9.10
C SER A 36 2.86 -7.63 10.53
N VAL A 37 1.82 -7.34 11.32
CA VAL A 37 1.93 -7.06 12.76
C VAL A 37 1.02 -8.02 13.54
N ASP A 38 1.23 -8.12 14.85
CA ASP A 38 0.47 -9.01 15.75
C ASP A 38 0.37 -10.47 15.28
N ASP A 39 1.49 -11.04 14.83
CA ASP A 39 1.57 -12.43 14.33
C ASP A 39 0.62 -12.70 13.14
N GLY A 40 0.49 -11.71 12.25
CA GLY A 40 -0.29 -11.83 11.01
C GLY A 40 -1.77 -11.58 11.16
N LYS A 41 -2.21 -11.02 12.30
CA LYS A 41 -3.61 -10.62 12.53
C LYS A 41 -3.94 -9.23 11.99
N ARG A 42 -2.92 -8.40 11.80
CA ARG A 42 -3.04 -7.03 11.33
C ARG A 42 -1.92 -6.71 10.35
N TYR A 43 -2.16 -5.73 9.50
CA TYR A 43 -1.23 -5.27 8.49
C TYR A 43 -1.05 -3.76 8.60
N GLU A 44 0.20 -3.31 8.48
CA GLU A 44 0.51 -1.90 8.29
C GLU A 44 0.83 -1.69 6.81
N MET A 45 -0.01 -0.90 6.12
CA MET A 45 0.23 -0.51 4.74
C MET A 45 0.77 0.92 4.71
N SER A 46 1.91 1.11 4.05
CA SER A 46 2.54 2.42 3.84
C SER A 46 2.54 2.79 2.37
N TYR A 47 1.92 3.92 2.02
CA TYR A 47 1.87 4.48 0.66
C TYR A 47 2.70 5.76 0.64
N SER A 48 3.84 5.72 -0.04
CA SER A 48 4.82 6.81 -0.10
C SER A 48 4.64 7.62 -1.37
N PHE A 49 4.55 8.93 -1.22
CA PHE A 49 4.39 9.92 -2.29
C PHE A 49 5.53 10.92 -2.27
N CYS A 50 5.89 11.44 -3.44
CA CYS A 50 6.85 12.52 -3.61
C CYS A 50 6.24 13.62 -4.46
N ASN A 51 6.41 14.87 -4.03
CA ASN A 51 6.14 16.03 -4.85
C ASN A 51 7.41 16.36 -5.65
N ASP A 52 7.30 16.29 -6.97
CA ASP A 52 8.45 16.46 -7.86
C ASP A 52 8.90 17.93 -7.98
N GLU A 53 8.09 18.90 -7.50
CA GLU A 53 8.45 20.33 -7.53
C GLU A 53 9.40 20.73 -6.39
N ASP A 54 9.14 20.23 -5.18
CA ASP A 54 9.86 20.60 -3.96
C ASP A 54 10.64 19.44 -3.30
N TYR A 55 10.56 18.24 -3.90
CA TYR A 55 11.17 17.00 -3.42
C TYR A 55 10.69 16.58 -2.02
N HIS A 56 9.52 17.08 -1.58
CA HIS A 56 8.94 16.67 -0.32
C HIS A 56 8.36 15.26 -0.42
N MET A 57 8.57 14.44 0.60
CA MET A 57 8.05 13.07 0.68
C MET A 57 7.08 12.92 1.85
N ILE A 58 5.93 12.30 1.56
CA ILE A 58 4.91 11.97 2.57
C ILE A 58 4.58 10.49 2.44
N THR A 59 4.55 9.79 3.56
CA THR A 59 4.10 8.40 3.66
C THR A 59 2.79 8.34 4.40
N LEU A 60 1.73 7.93 3.73
CA LEU A 60 0.44 7.62 4.34
C LEU A 60 0.47 6.21 4.91
N ARG A 61 0.08 6.06 6.15
CA ARG A 61 0.12 4.77 6.85
C ARG A 61 -1.24 4.42 7.42
N ILE A 62 -1.71 3.24 7.05
CA ILE A 62 -2.98 2.68 7.50
C ILE A 62 -2.73 1.33 8.17
N GLU A 63 -3.46 1.09 9.25
CA GLU A 63 -3.50 -0.21 9.92
C GLU A 63 -4.80 -0.90 9.49
N ILE A 64 -4.70 -2.17 9.08
CA ILE A 64 -5.79 -2.95 8.49
C ILE A 64 -5.87 -4.29 9.23
N ASP A 65 -7.06 -4.70 9.64
CA ASP A 65 -7.26 -6.03 10.23
C ASP A 65 -7.21 -7.12 9.13
N GLU A 66 -6.85 -8.36 9.50
CA GLU A 66 -6.71 -9.49 8.56
C GLU A 66 -7.92 -9.70 7.63
N ASN A 67 -9.11 -9.34 8.12
CA ASN A 67 -10.35 -9.57 7.40
C ASN A 67 -10.90 -8.34 6.69
N GLU A 68 -10.29 -7.18 6.86
CA GLU A 68 -10.73 -5.93 6.27
C GLU A 68 -10.22 -5.81 4.83
N GLU A 69 -11.11 -5.36 3.95
CA GLU A 69 -10.79 -5.15 2.54
C GLU A 69 -10.40 -3.71 2.28
N ILE A 70 -9.33 -3.51 1.52
CA ILE A 70 -8.91 -2.21 1.04
C ILE A 70 -9.08 -2.16 -0.48
N ALA A 71 -9.75 -1.14 -0.99
CA ALA A 71 -9.81 -0.96 -2.43
C ALA A 71 -8.46 -0.44 -2.97
N SER A 72 -8.09 -0.97 -4.13
CA SER A 72 -6.90 -0.60 -4.88
C SER A 72 -6.91 0.88 -5.29
N ILE A 73 -5.71 1.46 -5.42
CA ILE A 73 -5.53 2.81 -5.97
C ILE A 73 -5.13 2.81 -7.45
N THR A 74 -5.09 1.64 -8.10
CA THR A 74 -4.63 1.47 -9.50
C THR A 74 -5.42 2.29 -10.53
N GLN A 75 -6.65 2.69 -10.21
CA GLN A 75 -7.49 3.53 -11.04
C GLN A 75 -6.95 4.96 -11.15
N LEU A 76 -6.26 5.44 -10.10
CA LEU A 76 -5.63 6.76 -10.05
C LEU A 76 -4.12 6.69 -10.32
N TYR A 77 -3.51 5.60 -9.85
CA TYR A 77 -2.08 5.30 -9.96
C TYR A 77 -1.87 3.92 -10.58
N PRO A 78 -1.93 3.81 -11.93
CA PRO A 78 -1.79 2.52 -12.60
C PRO A 78 -0.54 1.74 -12.23
N CYS A 79 0.56 2.41 -11.84
CA CYS A 79 1.80 1.79 -11.39
C CYS A 79 1.70 1.04 -10.05
N ALA A 80 0.64 1.26 -9.26
CA ALA A 80 0.44 0.59 -7.96
C ALA A 80 0.25 -0.92 -8.09
N PHE A 81 -0.15 -1.41 -9.27
CA PHE A 81 -0.57 -2.80 -9.47
C PHE A 81 0.47 -3.82 -9.01
N ILE A 82 1.76 -3.59 -9.28
CA ILE A 82 2.82 -4.54 -8.91
C ILE A 82 2.89 -4.66 -7.39
N GLN A 83 2.91 -3.53 -6.69
CA GLN A 83 3.14 -3.50 -5.25
C GLN A 83 1.89 -3.89 -4.45
N GLU A 84 0.70 -3.61 -4.98
CA GLU A 84 -0.55 -4.12 -4.41
C GLU A 84 -0.69 -5.64 -4.62
N ASN A 85 -0.34 -6.17 -5.80
CA ASN A 85 -0.28 -7.63 -6.00
C ASN A 85 0.75 -8.27 -5.08
N GLU A 86 1.93 -7.66 -4.89
CA GLU A 86 2.95 -8.14 -3.96
C GLU A 86 2.43 -8.18 -2.51
N ALA A 87 1.76 -7.12 -2.06
CA ALA A 87 1.14 -7.07 -0.73
C ALA A 87 0.06 -8.15 -0.54
N ALA A 88 -0.79 -8.33 -1.55
CA ALA A 88 -1.83 -9.36 -1.52
C ALA A 88 -1.24 -10.77 -1.49
N GLU A 89 -0.26 -11.05 -2.34
CA GLU A 89 0.29 -12.40 -2.53
C GLU A 89 1.28 -12.80 -1.42
N LEU A 90 2.17 -11.89 -1.01
CA LEU A 90 3.22 -12.22 -0.04
C LEU A 90 2.76 -12.10 1.42
N PHE A 91 1.86 -11.15 1.73
CA PHE A 91 1.42 -10.88 3.10
C PHE A 91 -0.03 -11.35 3.35
N GLY A 92 -0.82 -11.56 2.30
CA GLY A 92 -2.23 -11.95 2.41
C GLY A 92 -3.17 -10.78 2.65
N VAL A 93 -2.76 -9.55 2.32
CA VAL A 93 -3.63 -8.36 2.45
C VAL A 93 -4.79 -8.45 1.46
N LYS A 94 -6.03 -8.22 1.93
CA LYS A 94 -7.21 -8.27 1.06
C LYS A 94 -7.39 -6.97 0.28
N ILE A 95 -6.66 -6.84 -0.83
CA ILE A 95 -6.79 -5.69 -1.74
C ILE A 95 -7.79 -6.03 -2.86
N VAL A 96 -8.85 -5.24 -2.99
CA VAL A 96 -9.91 -5.46 -3.98
C VAL A 96 -9.82 -4.45 -5.13
N HIS A 97 -10.34 -4.83 -6.30
CA HIS A 97 -10.38 -3.99 -7.50
C HIS A 97 -9.01 -3.59 -8.08
N ILE A 98 -7.97 -4.41 -7.91
CA ILE A 98 -6.68 -4.19 -8.57
C ILE A 98 -6.85 -4.24 -10.09
N ASN A 99 -6.43 -3.19 -10.78
CA ASN A 99 -6.28 -3.23 -12.23
C ASN A 99 -5.04 -4.06 -12.58
N MET A 100 -5.16 -5.02 -13.50
CA MET A 100 -4.14 -6.06 -13.77
C MET A 100 -3.84 -6.90 -12.50
N ASP A 101 -4.86 -7.56 -11.98
CA ASP A 101 -4.74 -8.55 -10.90
C ASP A 101 -4.11 -9.85 -11.41
N TYR A 102 -3.00 -10.27 -10.79
CA TYR A 102 -2.25 -11.49 -11.14
C TYR A 102 -2.77 -12.73 -10.40
N GLN A 103 -3.70 -12.57 -9.45
CA GLN A 103 -4.39 -13.68 -8.76
C GLN A 103 -3.41 -14.70 -8.16
N ASN A 104 -2.46 -14.22 -7.35
CA ASN A 104 -1.41 -15.03 -6.70
C ASN A 104 -0.46 -15.74 -7.68
N LYS A 105 -0.12 -15.07 -8.80
CA LYS A 105 0.83 -15.57 -9.81
C LYS A 105 1.90 -14.53 -10.16
N LEU A 106 2.06 -13.49 -9.34
CA LEU A 106 3.12 -12.51 -9.53
C LEU A 106 4.48 -13.14 -9.23
N TYR A 107 4.58 -13.93 -8.16
CA TYR A 107 5.79 -14.64 -7.78
C TYR A 107 5.60 -16.16 -7.81
N ARG A 108 6.73 -16.86 -7.88
CA ARG A 108 6.76 -18.31 -7.64
C ARG A 108 7.06 -18.52 -6.16
N ILE A 109 6.02 -18.78 -5.38
CA ILE A 109 6.08 -18.99 -3.93
C ILE A 109 5.82 -20.46 -3.59
N ASP A 110 6.50 -20.97 -2.57
CA ASP A 110 6.35 -22.36 -2.11
C ASP A 110 5.17 -22.54 -1.13
N THR A 111 4.75 -21.45 -0.46
CA THR A 111 3.67 -21.43 0.53
C THR A 111 2.84 -20.16 0.34
N GLU A 112 1.54 -20.21 0.65
CA GLU A 112 0.63 -19.06 0.64
C GLU A 112 1.03 -18.00 1.68
N ALA A 113 1.05 -16.72 1.28
CA ALA A 113 1.36 -15.57 2.12
C ALA A 113 2.58 -15.78 3.05
N PRO A 114 3.78 -16.04 2.49
CA PRO A 114 4.97 -16.42 3.26
C PRO A 114 5.42 -15.37 4.30
N PHE A 115 5.03 -14.11 4.14
CA PHE A 115 5.38 -13.01 5.05
C PHE A 115 4.27 -12.65 6.04
N LYS A 116 3.19 -13.44 6.09
CA LYS A 116 2.09 -13.23 7.04
C LYS A 116 2.50 -13.43 8.49
N LYS A 117 3.31 -14.45 8.78
CA LYS A 117 3.79 -14.75 10.14
C LYS A 117 5.30 -14.66 10.20
N LYS A 118 5.83 -14.24 11.35
CA LYS A 118 7.27 -14.43 11.62
C LYS A 118 7.49 -15.93 11.80
N GLY A 119 8.34 -16.50 10.95
CA GLY A 119 8.79 -17.89 11.07
C GLY A 119 9.52 -18.17 12.37
#